data_AF-A0A0P0NZF2-F1
#
_entry.id   AF-A0A0P0NZF2-F1
#
_cell.length_a   1.000
_cell.length_b   1.000
_cell.length_c   1.000
_cell.angle_alpha   90.00
_cell.angle_beta   90.00
_cell.angle_gamma   90.00
#
_symmetry.space_group_name_H-M   'P 1'
#
loop_
_entity.id
_entity.type
_entity.pdbx_description
1 polymer ?
#
loop_
_entity_poly.entity_id
_entity_poly.type
_entity_poly.pdbx_seq_one_letter_code
_entity_poly.pdbx_strand_id
1 'polypeptide(L)'
;MRMFLAAFVAASALSTGAMAAEGAVLKLKAPAKVESLIHDGSAWRCTGDVCAASQVKSMPIGRTCRKLAAELGEIVAFNYRGKELDAAGLTDCNAAAKP
;
A
#
# COMPACT_ATOMS: atom_id res chain seq x y z
N MET A 1 0.58 -61.58 21.44
CA MET A 1 1.52 -60.63 22.08
C MET A 1 1.53 -59.36 21.23
N ARG A 2 1.36 -58.19 21.88
CA ARG A 2 1.10 -56.84 21.31
C ARG A 2 2.00 -56.51 20.10
N MET A 3 1.41 -56.13 18.96
CA MET A 3 1.24 -54.73 18.47
C MET A 3 2.49 -53.87 18.67
N PHE A 4 3.05 -53.28 17.60
CA PHE A 4 3.35 -51.85 17.51
C PHE A 4 3.51 -51.42 16.04
N LEU A 5 2.48 -50.73 15.53
CA LEU A 5 2.55 -49.91 14.32
C LEU A 5 3.46 -48.69 14.60
N ALA A 6 4.42 -48.42 13.72
CA ALA A 6 5.11 -47.15 13.67
C ALA A 6 4.63 -46.37 12.43
N ALA A 7 3.57 -45.58 12.60
CA ALA A 7 3.13 -44.62 11.60
C ALA A 7 3.99 -43.35 11.70
N PHE A 8 4.88 -43.16 10.73
CA PHE A 8 5.68 -41.94 10.59
C PHE A 8 4.81 -40.86 9.91
N VAL A 9 4.20 -39.98 10.69
CA VAL A 9 3.45 -38.82 10.18
C VAL A 9 4.45 -37.70 9.89
N ALA A 10 4.78 -37.49 8.61
CA ALA A 10 5.52 -36.32 8.17
C ALA A 10 4.57 -35.11 8.16
N ALA A 11 4.67 -34.27 9.19
CA ALA A 11 3.98 -32.98 9.23
C ALA A 11 4.83 -31.93 8.48
N SER A 12 4.54 -31.70 7.21
CA SER A 12 5.07 -30.57 6.46
C SER A 12 4.33 -29.29 6.88
N ALA A 13 4.99 -28.49 7.71
CA ALA A 13 4.54 -27.13 8.02
C ALA A 13 4.66 -26.25 6.76
N LEU A 14 3.52 -25.96 6.11
CA LEU A 14 3.44 -24.91 5.10
C LEU A 14 3.50 -23.56 5.81
N SER A 15 4.69 -23.01 5.96
CA SER A 15 4.89 -21.63 6.37
C SER A 15 4.46 -20.71 5.24
N THR A 16 3.19 -20.29 5.21
CA THR A 16 2.74 -19.16 4.40
C THR A 16 3.34 -17.90 5.01
N GLY A 17 4.55 -17.55 4.59
CA GLY A 17 5.14 -16.25 4.89
C GLY A 17 4.20 -15.17 4.38
N ALA A 18 3.62 -14.39 5.29
CA ALA A 18 2.92 -13.17 4.92
C ALA A 18 3.95 -12.26 4.24
N MET A 19 3.90 -12.20 2.91
CA MET A 19 4.68 -11.24 2.14
C MET A 19 4.30 -9.86 2.65
N ALA A 20 5.23 -9.20 3.35
CA ALA A 20 4.99 -7.84 3.80
C ALA A 20 4.72 -6.99 2.56
N ALA A 21 3.57 -6.31 2.50
CA ALA A 21 3.30 -5.41 1.40
C ALA A 21 4.31 -4.26 1.43
N GLU A 22 5.15 -4.16 0.40
CA GLU A 22 6.18 -3.13 0.28
C GLU A 22 5.75 -1.98 -0.64
N GLY A 23 4.66 -2.15 -1.37
CA GLY A 23 4.11 -1.17 -2.29
C GLY A 23 3.04 -0.27 -1.68
N ALA A 24 2.52 0.61 -2.50
CA ALA A 24 1.42 1.51 -2.18
C ALA A 24 0.53 1.73 -3.40
N VAL A 25 -0.75 1.99 -3.15
CA VAL A 25 -1.75 2.30 -4.18
C VAL A 25 -2.59 3.45 -3.68
N LEU A 26 -2.89 4.39 -4.56
CA LEU A 26 -3.79 5.51 -4.28
C LEU A 26 -4.78 5.67 -5.43
N LYS A 27 -5.96 6.18 -5.11
CA LYS A 27 -6.96 6.60 -6.09
C LYS A 27 -7.22 8.09 -5.91
N LEU A 28 -7.13 8.84 -6.99
CA LEU A 28 -7.40 10.26 -7.07
C LEU A 28 -8.88 10.50 -7.38
N LYS A 29 -9.37 11.68 -7.01
CA LYS A 29 -10.72 12.12 -7.38
C LYS A 29 -10.84 12.48 -8.86
N ALA A 30 -9.75 12.96 -9.45
CA ALA A 30 -9.64 13.30 -10.86
C ALA A 30 -8.47 12.55 -11.48
N PRO A 31 -8.46 12.32 -12.81
CA PRO A 31 -7.34 11.67 -13.47
C PRO A 31 -6.00 12.37 -13.18
N ALA A 32 -4.94 11.58 -12.98
CA ALA A 32 -3.60 12.10 -12.77
C ALA A 32 -3.17 12.91 -14.00
N LYS A 33 -2.55 14.06 -13.76
CA LYS A 33 -1.99 14.92 -14.82
C LYS A 33 -0.69 14.36 -15.41
N VAL A 34 -0.10 13.38 -14.74
CA VAL A 34 1.18 12.76 -15.09
C VAL A 34 1.04 11.24 -15.07
N GLU A 35 1.73 10.55 -15.98
CA GLU A 35 1.72 9.08 -16.05
C GLU A 35 2.71 8.43 -15.07
N SER A 36 3.75 9.17 -14.65
CA SER A 36 4.70 8.70 -13.65
C SER A 36 5.35 9.86 -12.91
N LEU A 37 5.77 9.61 -11.68
CA LEU A 37 6.52 10.56 -10.86
C LEU A 37 7.39 9.83 -9.84
N ILE A 38 8.45 10.48 -9.38
CA ILE A 38 9.28 9.98 -8.28
C ILE A 38 8.97 10.78 -7.04
N HIS A 39 8.42 10.14 -6.01
CA HIS A 39 8.09 10.78 -4.74
C HIS A 39 8.82 10.10 -3.59
N ASP A 40 9.57 10.87 -2.81
CA ASP A 40 10.41 10.39 -1.70
C ASP A 40 11.35 9.21 -2.09
N GLY A 41 11.75 9.15 -3.37
CA GLY A 41 12.58 8.07 -3.94
C GLY A 41 11.81 6.80 -4.32
N SER A 42 10.48 6.83 -4.31
CA SER A 42 9.62 5.75 -4.79
C SER A 42 9.10 6.08 -6.19
N ALA A 43 9.14 5.12 -7.11
CA ALA A 43 8.63 5.30 -8.45
C ALA A 43 7.12 5.02 -8.49
N TRP A 44 6.34 6.06 -8.74
CA TRP A 44 4.90 6.00 -8.87
C TRP A 44 4.51 5.99 -10.35
N ARG A 45 3.58 5.11 -10.70
CA ARG A 45 2.95 5.04 -12.01
C ARG A 45 1.46 5.27 -11.87
N CYS A 46 0.93 6.16 -12.68
CA CYS A 46 -0.48 6.49 -12.72
C CYS A 46 -1.12 5.97 -14.00
N THR A 47 -2.30 5.38 -13.87
CA THR A 47 -3.13 4.90 -14.97
C THR A 47 -4.54 5.43 -14.73
N GLY A 48 -4.90 6.49 -15.46
CA GLY A 48 -6.14 7.22 -15.23
C GLY A 48 -6.14 7.91 -13.86
N ASP A 49 -7.03 7.50 -12.95
CA ASP A 49 -7.16 8.04 -11.60
C ASP A 49 -6.49 7.17 -10.52
N VAL A 50 -5.82 6.08 -10.88
CA VAL A 50 -5.13 5.19 -9.94
C VAL A 50 -3.62 5.35 -10.10
N CYS A 51 -2.91 5.59 -9.00
CA CYS A 51 -1.45 5.58 -8.98
C CYS A 51 -0.92 4.50 -8.03
N ALA A 52 0.12 3.80 -8.44
CA ALA A 52 0.73 2.74 -7.67
C ALA A 52 2.26 2.81 -7.70
N ALA A 53 2.88 2.40 -6.60
CA ALA A 53 4.32 2.20 -6.48
C ALA A 53 4.57 0.78 -5.97
N SER A 54 5.43 0.02 -6.65
CA SER A 54 5.75 -1.36 -6.26
C SER A 54 6.53 -1.43 -4.96
N GLN A 55 7.31 -0.39 -4.67
CA GLN A 55 8.16 -0.28 -3.49
C GLN A 55 8.08 1.15 -2.95
N VAL A 56 7.82 1.29 -1.66
CA VAL A 56 7.82 2.56 -0.94
C VAL A 56 8.61 2.46 0.36
N LYS A 57 9.25 3.57 0.75
CA LYS A 57 9.97 3.65 2.03
C LYS A 57 9.02 3.40 3.21
N SER A 58 9.55 2.99 4.35
CA SER A 58 8.74 2.86 5.56
C SER A 58 8.54 4.24 6.19
N MET A 59 7.50 4.95 5.76
CA MET A 59 7.14 6.28 6.27
C MET A 59 5.72 6.30 6.88
N PRO A 60 5.40 7.30 7.72
CA PRO A 60 4.04 7.46 8.23
C PRO A 60 3.03 7.70 7.10
N ILE A 61 2.01 6.84 7.01
CA ILE A 61 1.00 6.85 5.94
C ILE A 61 0.36 8.24 5.73
N GLY A 62 -0.03 8.94 6.80
CA GLY A 62 -0.64 10.26 6.69
C GLY A 62 0.31 11.34 6.14
N ARG A 63 1.61 11.26 6.46
CA ARG A 63 2.62 12.19 5.91
C ARG A 63 2.76 11.99 4.40
N THR A 64 2.87 10.74 3.97
CA THR A 64 3.02 10.42 2.55
C THR A 64 1.77 10.77 1.76
N CYS A 65 0.58 10.51 2.32
CA CYS A 65 -0.68 10.92 1.72
C CYS A 65 -0.71 12.44 1.46
N ARG A 66 -0.43 13.27 2.47
CA ARG A 66 -0.45 14.75 2.32
C ARG A 66 0.45 15.25 1.20
N LYS A 67 1.68 14.72 1.11
CA LYS A 67 2.62 15.13 0.08
C LYS A 67 2.15 14.72 -1.33
N LEU A 68 1.66 13.49 -1.48
CA LEU A 68 1.12 13.02 -2.75
C LEU A 68 -0.13 13.80 -3.13
N ALA A 69 -0.99 14.14 -2.17
CA ALA A 69 -2.18 14.92 -2.43
C ALA A 69 -1.86 16.36 -2.88
N ALA A 70 -0.78 16.95 -2.36
CA ALA A 70 -0.29 18.25 -2.82
C ALA A 70 0.29 18.20 -4.26
N GLU A 71 0.87 17.07 -4.69
CA GLU A 71 1.45 16.92 -6.02
C GLU A 71 0.42 16.45 -7.08
N LEU A 72 -0.46 15.54 -6.71
CA LEU A 72 -1.39 14.85 -7.62
C LEU A 72 -2.84 15.37 -7.53
N GLY A 73 -3.22 15.98 -6.41
CA GLY A 73 -4.58 16.42 -6.10
C GLY A 73 -5.30 15.52 -5.08
N GLU A 74 -6.61 15.74 -4.93
CA GLU A 74 -7.44 15.08 -3.91
C GLU A 74 -7.43 13.55 -4.04
N ILE A 75 -7.11 12.86 -2.94
CA ILE A 75 -7.03 11.39 -2.85
C ILE A 75 -8.31 10.84 -2.21
N VAL A 76 -8.98 9.89 -2.85
CA VAL A 76 -10.23 9.28 -2.37
C VAL A 76 -10.02 7.90 -1.73
N ALA A 77 -8.89 7.26 -1.99
CA ALA A 77 -8.49 6.01 -1.32
C ALA A 77 -6.96 5.92 -1.27
N PHE A 78 -6.42 5.44 -0.15
CA PHE A 78 -4.98 5.31 0.02
C PHE A 78 -4.60 4.04 0.79
N ASN A 79 -3.78 3.20 0.16
CA ASN A 79 -3.13 2.06 0.79
C ASN A 79 -1.61 2.23 0.74
N TYR A 80 -0.97 2.02 1.88
CA TYR A 80 0.46 2.15 2.03
C TYR A 80 1.02 0.97 2.82
N ARG A 81 1.85 0.15 2.18
CA ARG A 81 2.48 -1.04 2.78
C ARG A 81 1.47 -1.96 3.47
N GLY A 82 0.32 -2.18 2.81
CA GLY A 82 -0.74 -3.04 3.30
C GLY A 82 -1.63 -2.41 4.38
N LYS A 83 -1.43 -1.13 4.72
CA LYS A 83 -2.31 -0.38 5.61
C LYS A 83 -3.16 0.58 4.80
N GLU A 84 -4.47 0.52 5.00
CA GLU A 84 -5.41 1.48 4.42
C GLU A 84 -5.55 2.70 5.33
N LEU A 85 -5.64 3.88 4.74
CA LEU A 85 -5.95 5.12 5.43
C LEU A 85 -7.47 5.27 5.51
N ASP A 86 -8.00 5.45 6.72
CA ASP A 86 -9.43 5.65 6.92
C ASP A 86 -9.93 7.02 6.43
N ALA A 87 -11.25 7.21 6.42
CA ALA A 87 -11.88 8.43 5.93
C ALA A 87 -11.48 9.71 6.71
N ALA A 88 -11.22 9.61 8.01
CA ALA A 88 -10.76 10.74 8.81
C ALA A 88 -9.33 11.12 8.42
N GLY A 89 -8.46 10.11 8.23
CA GLY A 89 -7.10 10.27 7.74
C GLY A 89 -7.04 10.81 6.32
N LEU A 90 -7.95 10.40 5.43
CA LEU A 90 -8.09 10.96 4.08
C LEU A 90 -8.53 12.42 4.11
N THR A 91 -9.40 12.79 5.05
CA THR A 91 -9.84 14.19 5.23
C THR A 91 -8.68 15.07 5.69
N ASP A 92 -7.89 14.65 6.69
CA ASP A 92 -6.66 15.34 7.11
C ASP A 92 -5.66 15.44 5.94
N CYS A 93 -5.45 14.32 5.24
CA CYS A 93 -4.56 14.24 4.09
C CYS A 93 -4.89 15.29 3.01
N ASN A 94 -6.17 15.39 2.65
CA ASN A 94 -6.64 16.30 1.61
C ASN A 94 -6.77 17.75 2.09
N ALA A 95 -6.84 18.02 3.40
CA ALA A 95 -6.83 19.38 3.91
C ALA A 95 -5.54 20.12 3.54
N ALA A 96 -4.42 19.39 3.41
CA ALA A 96 -3.15 19.93 2.92
C ALA A 96 -3.05 20.05 1.39
N ALA A 97 -3.97 19.42 0.64
CA ALA A 97 -4.03 19.48 -0.82
C ALA A 97 -4.83 20.67 -1.35
N LYS A 98 -5.48 21.43 -0.45
CA LYS A 98 -6.18 22.66 -0.83
C LYS A 98 -5.13 23.70 -1.26
N PRO A 99 -5.27 24.29 -2.46
CA PRO A 99 -4.35 25.30 -2.98
C PRO A 99 -4.32 26.57 -2.11
#